data_AF-A0A6N9PWH8-F1
#
_entry.id   AF-A0A6N9PWH8-F1
#
_cell.length_a   1.000
_cell.length_b   1.000
_cell.length_c   1.000
_cell.angle_alpha   90.00
_cell.angle_beta   90.00
_cell.angle_gamma   90.00
#
_symmetry.space_group_name_H-M   'P 1'
#
loop_
_entity.id
_entity.type
_entity.pdbx_description
1 polymer ?
#
loop_
_entity_poly.entity_id
_entity_poly.type
_entity_poly.pdbx_seq_one_letter_code
_entity_poly.pdbx_strand_id
1 'polypeptide(L)'
;RFGRNYKETGQYLEQIFPFLDVRFVAVNDSFDTLIAERSQDGYIVPVKNIINEVYSRDISKKSSSALAIKQQRGEFIGSWAPYGYRKSAEDKHRLEPDPETAPVLQEIFQCRLSGMGYLPIARCLNEQGIPCPSRLHYLRGELKSARFANTIWHVPILKLILRNEVYLGHS
;
A
#
# COMPACT_ATOMS: atom_id res chain seq x y z
N ARG A 1 -13.53 6.11 -23.09
CA ARG A 1 -14.22 7.24 -23.77
C ARG A 1 -15.03 8.01 -22.72
N PHE A 2 -14.40 8.92 -21.97
CA PHE A 2 -15.04 9.66 -20.84
C PHE A 2 -15.15 11.18 -21.10
N GLY A 3 -14.80 11.58 -22.33
CA GLY A 3 -14.97 12.90 -22.96
C GLY A 3 -16.32 13.59 -22.74
N ARG A 4 -17.40 12.80 -22.72
CA ARG A 4 -18.77 13.31 -22.87
C ARG A 4 -19.37 13.78 -21.55
N ASN A 5 -19.26 12.99 -20.48
CA ASN A 5 -19.95 13.31 -19.21
C ASN A 5 -19.40 14.56 -18.51
N TYR A 6 -18.09 14.85 -18.60
CA TYR A 6 -17.54 16.09 -18.00
C TYR A 6 -18.00 17.33 -18.75
N LYS A 7 -18.20 17.22 -20.07
CA LYS A 7 -18.60 18.34 -20.92
C LYS A 7 -20.07 18.67 -20.66
N GLU A 8 -20.88 17.63 -20.49
CA GLU A 8 -22.29 17.74 -20.11
C GLU A 8 -22.45 18.30 -18.69
N THR A 9 -21.71 17.78 -17.70
CA THR A 9 -21.74 18.29 -16.31
C THR A 9 -21.26 19.74 -16.21
N GLY A 10 -20.22 20.10 -16.97
CA GLY A 10 -19.78 21.49 -17.11
C GLY A 10 -20.87 22.39 -17.71
N GLN A 11 -21.60 21.89 -18.71
CA GLN A 11 -22.69 22.63 -19.36
C GLN A 11 -23.86 22.91 -18.41
N TYR A 12 -24.22 21.96 -17.54
CA TYR A 12 -25.23 22.18 -16.49
C TYR A 12 -24.81 23.28 -15.50
N LEU A 13 -23.55 23.27 -15.06
CA LEU A 13 -23.02 24.24 -14.10
C LEU A 13 -22.78 25.63 -14.68
N GLU A 14 -22.50 25.72 -15.99
CA GLU A 14 -22.16 27.00 -16.64
C GLU A 14 -23.34 27.67 -17.33
N GLN A 15 -24.33 26.90 -17.78
CA GLN A 15 -25.46 27.43 -18.54
C GLN A 15 -26.79 27.24 -17.81
N ILE A 16 -27.07 26.03 -17.32
CA ILE A 16 -28.41 25.69 -16.83
C ILE A 16 -28.63 26.17 -15.40
N PHE A 17 -27.70 25.92 -14.48
CA PHE A 17 -27.86 26.35 -13.09
C PHE A 17 -27.82 27.87 -12.91
N PRO A 18 -26.94 28.63 -13.59
CA PRO A 18 -27.02 30.09 -13.55
C PRO A 18 -28.28 30.64 -14.22
N PHE A 19 -28.75 30.01 -15.30
CA PHE A 19 -30.02 30.40 -15.96
C PHE A 19 -31.24 30.15 -15.07
N LEU A 20 -31.20 29.13 -14.21
CA LEU A 20 -32.25 28.80 -13.25
C LEU A 20 -32.05 29.44 -11.86
N ASP A 21 -31.03 30.29 -11.69
CA ASP A 21 -30.63 30.91 -10.41
C ASP A 21 -30.37 29.89 -9.27
N VAL A 22 -29.78 28.74 -9.62
CA VAL A 22 -29.48 27.63 -8.71
C VAL A 22 -28.01 27.67 -8.30
N ARG A 23 -27.75 27.75 -6.99
CA ARG A 23 -26.40 27.61 -6.38
C ARG A 23 -26.04 26.14 -6.20
N PHE A 24 -24.87 25.73 -6.64
CA PHE A 24 -24.33 24.39 -6.42
C PHE A 24 -23.28 24.41 -5.31
N VAL A 25 -23.47 23.54 -4.30
CA VAL A 25 -22.58 23.41 -3.15
C VAL A 25 -22.19 21.94 -2.96
N ALA A 26 -20.89 21.64 -3.08
CA ALA A 26 -20.31 20.37 -2.69
C ALA A 26 -19.61 20.52 -1.34
N VAL A 27 -20.34 20.22 -0.27
CA VAL A 27 -19.92 20.41 1.13
C VAL A 27 -18.66 19.62 1.47
N ASN A 28 -18.50 18.42 0.92
CA ASN A 28 -17.35 17.56 1.20
C ASN A 28 -16.05 18.03 0.56
N ASP A 29 -16.15 18.86 -0.49
CA ASP A 29 -15.02 19.29 -1.31
C ASP A 29 -14.80 20.81 -1.21
N SER A 30 -15.46 21.46 -0.25
CA SER A 30 -15.44 22.91 -0.02
C SER A 30 -15.68 23.73 -1.29
N PHE A 31 -16.53 23.23 -2.18
CA PHE A 31 -16.83 23.88 -3.46
C PHE A 31 -18.22 24.50 -3.45
N ASP A 32 -18.29 25.77 -3.83
CA ASP A 32 -19.50 26.55 -3.89
C ASP A 32 -19.43 27.51 -5.07
N THR A 33 -20.38 27.40 -6.00
CA THR A 33 -20.41 28.24 -7.21
C THR A 33 -20.64 29.73 -6.91
N LEU A 34 -21.00 30.09 -5.67
CA LEU A 34 -21.12 31.49 -5.23
C LEU A 34 -19.75 32.14 -4.96
N ILE A 35 -18.77 31.37 -4.50
CA ILE A 35 -17.47 31.88 -4.00
C ILE A 35 -16.32 31.39 -4.89
N ALA A 36 -16.52 30.32 -5.66
CA ALA A 36 -15.48 29.73 -6.49
C ALA A 36 -14.98 30.70 -7.58
N GLU A 37 -13.66 30.81 -7.70
CA GLU A 37 -13.02 31.58 -8.77
C GLU A 37 -13.29 30.93 -10.14
N ARG A 38 -13.85 31.70 -11.06
CA ARG A 38 -14.17 31.25 -12.40
C ARG A 38 -12.91 31.26 -13.26
N SER A 39 -12.43 30.08 -13.64
CA SER A 39 -11.25 29.94 -14.52
C SER A 39 -11.60 30.22 -15.99
N GLN A 40 -10.61 30.26 -16.90
CA GLN A 40 -10.85 30.36 -18.36
C GLN A 40 -11.74 29.23 -18.91
N ASP A 41 -11.73 28.06 -18.25
CA ASP A 41 -12.59 26.90 -18.54
C ASP A 41 -13.79 26.81 -17.57
N GLY A 42 -14.18 27.94 -16.97
CA GLY A 42 -15.29 28.05 -16.02
C GLY A 42 -15.14 27.15 -14.80
N TYR A 43 -16.17 26.34 -14.50
CA TYR A 43 -16.24 25.45 -13.32
C TYR A 43 -15.85 24.00 -13.64
N ILE A 44 -15.44 23.72 -14.87
CA ILE A 44 -15.12 22.36 -15.34
C ILE A 44 -13.94 21.75 -14.57
N VAL A 45 -12.93 22.56 -14.23
CA VAL A 45 -11.72 22.08 -13.55
C VAL A 45 -12.01 21.62 -12.11
N PRO A 46 -12.65 22.42 -11.24
CA PRO A 46 -13.07 21.97 -9.91
C PRO A 46 -13.95 20.72 -9.92
N VAL A 47 -14.90 20.63 -10.85
CA VAL A 47 -15.82 19.49 -10.98
C VAL A 47 -15.09 18.20 -11.35
N LYS A 48 -14.12 18.28 -12.27
CA LYS A 48 -13.27 17.13 -12.62
C LYS A 48 -12.50 16.62 -11.41
N ASN A 49 -12.01 17.51 -10.56
CA ASN A 49 -11.27 17.12 -9.36
C ASN A 49 -12.16 16.39 -8.36
N ILE A 50 -13.34 16.93 -8.05
CA ILE A 50 -14.32 16.29 -7.16
C ILE A 50 -14.69 14.88 -7.64
N ILE A 51 -15.00 14.76 -8.93
CA ILE A 51 -15.35 13.46 -9.52
C ILE A 51 -14.19 12.47 -9.42
N ASN A 52 -12.97 12.91 -9.77
CA ASN A 52 -11.78 12.07 -9.65
C ASN A 52 -11.53 11.62 -8.21
N GLU A 53 -11.75 12.48 -7.22
CA GLU A 53 -11.60 12.14 -5.80
C GLU A 53 -12.65 11.12 -5.34
N VAL A 54 -13.92 11.28 -5.73
CA VAL A 54 -15.00 10.34 -5.41
C VAL A 54 -14.71 8.96 -6.01
N TYR A 55 -14.31 8.89 -7.28
CA TYR A 55 -13.96 7.62 -7.91
C TYR A 55 -12.71 6.98 -7.30
N SER A 56 -11.67 7.78 -7.02
CA SER A 56 -10.46 7.28 -6.37
C SER A 56 -10.77 6.69 -5.01
N ARG A 57 -11.59 7.39 -4.21
CA ARG A 57 -12.00 6.96 -2.87
C ARG A 57 -12.86 5.68 -2.91
N ASP A 58 -13.78 5.56 -3.86
CA ASP A 58 -14.67 4.41 -3.96
C ASP A 58 -13.95 3.14 -4.47
N ILE A 59 -13.02 3.29 -5.42
CA ILE A 59 -12.13 2.21 -5.87
C ILE A 59 -11.21 1.78 -4.73
N SER A 60 -10.60 2.73 -4.00
CA SER A 60 -9.77 2.42 -2.83
C SER A 60 -10.57 1.65 -1.76
N LYS A 61 -11.79 2.07 -1.44
CA LYS A 61 -12.65 1.38 -0.46
C LYS A 61 -13.04 -0.04 -0.90
N LYS A 62 -13.36 -0.25 -2.18
CA LYS A 62 -13.68 -1.58 -2.74
C LYS A 62 -12.46 -2.51 -2.77
N SER A 63 -11.27 -1.99 -3.08
CA SER A 63 -10.02 -2.76 -3.03
C SER A 63 -9.65 -3.15 -1.59
N SER A 64 -9.75 -2.21 -0.63
CA SER A 64 -9.48 -2.48 0.78
C SER A 64 -10.47 -3.48 1.41
N SER A 65 -11.75 -3.44 1.03
CA SER A 65 -12.75 -4.41 1.53
C SER A 65 -12.54 -5.81 0.94
N ALA A 66 -12.19 -5.94 -0.35
CA ALA A 66 -11.82 -7.22 -0.93
C ALA A 66 -10.53 -7.80 -0.31
N LEU A 67 -9.57 -6.95 0.04
CA LEU A 67 -8.35 -7.33 0.76
C LEU A 67 -8.68 -7.81 2.18
N ALA A 68 -9.54 -7.08 2.90
CA ALA A 68 -9.99 -7.43 4.25
C ALA A 68 -10.78 -8.75 4.30
N ILE A 69 -11.63 -9.03 3.31
CA ILE A 69 -12.40 -10.28 3.23
C ILE A 69 -11.47 -11.50 3.03
N LYS A 70 -10.40 -11.34 2.25
CA LYS A 70 -9.43 -12.41 2.00
C LYS A 70 -8.48 -12.61 3.19
N GLN A 71 -8.09 -11.53 3.89
CA GLN A 71 -7.41 -11.62 5.20
C GLN A 71 -8.27 -12.36 6.23
N GLN A 72 -9.57 -12.06 6.35
CA GLN A 72 -10.48 -12.81 7.25
C GLN A 72 -10.57 -14.32 6.94
N ARG A 73 -10.18 -14.75 5.74
CA ARG A 73 -10.13 -16.17 5.32
C ARG A 73 -8.74 -16.81 5.52
N GLY A 74 -7.77 -16.07 6.02
CA GLY A 74 -6.37 -16.50 6.16
C GLY A 74 -5.62 -16.59 4.83
N GLU A 75 -6.14 -15.96 3.77
CA GLU A 75 -5.53 -15.95 2.44
C GLU A 75 -4.53 -14.81 2.33
N PHE A 76 -3.25 -15.13 2.16
CA PHE A 76 -2.22 -14.15 1.90
C PHE A 76 -2.33 -13.59 0.48
N ILE A 77 -2.56 -12.28 0.35
CA ILE A 77 -2.78 -11.60 -0.94
C ILE A 77 -1.55 -10.78 -1.38
N GLY A 78 -0.50 -10.72 -0.55
CA GLY A 78 0.71 -9.99 -0.89
C GLY A 78 1.44 -10.58 -2.11
N SER A 79 2.00 -9.71 -2.95
CA SER A 79 2.82 -10.15 -4.10
C SER A 79 4.03 -10.97 -3.64
N TRP A 80 4.64 -10.61 -2.51
CA TRP A 80 5.78 -11.32 -1.91
C TRP A 80 5.45 -11.82 -0.51
N ALA A 81 5.86 -13.05 -0.19
CA ALA A 81 5.74 -13.59 1.16
C ALA A 81 6.60 -12.78 2.15
N PRO A 82 6.15 -12.60 3.41
CA PRO A 82 6.97 -11.99 4.45
C PRO A 82 8.25 -12.79 4.69
N TYR A 83 9.29 -12.13 5.19
CA TYR A 83 10.55 -12.79 5.53
C TYR A 83 10.34 -13.92 6.55
N GLY A 84 10.98 -15.07 6.36
CA GLY A 84 10.71 -16.26 7.18
C GLY A 84 9.57 -17.13 6.66
N TYR A 85 8.85 -16.68 5.63
CA TYR A 85 7.76 -17.44 5.00
C TYR A 85 7.97 -17.51 3.49
N ARG A 86 7.41 -18.57 2.90
CA ARG A 86 7.29 -18.77 1.46
C ARG A 86 5.83 -19.09 1.12
N LYS A 87 5.42 -18.82 -0.11
CA LYS A 87 4.11 -19.30 -0.59
C LYS A 87 4.15 -20.82 -0.72
N SER A 88 3.09 -21.50 -0.31
CA SER A 88 2.98 -22.95 -0.52
C SER A 88 3.00 -23.26 -2.01
N ALA A 89 3.58 -24.41 -2.36
CA ALA A 89 3.54 -24.93 -3.72
C ALA A 89 2.13 -25.39 -4.14
N GLU A 90 1.34 -25.82 -3.16
CA GLU A 90 -0.02 -26.35 -3.36
C GLU A 90 -1.07 -25.24 -3.41
N ASP A 91 -0.91 -24.21 -2.56
CA ASP A 91 -1.81 -23.05 -2.52
C ASP A 91 -1.03 -21.73 -2.40
N LYS A 92 -1.12 -20.90 -3.44
CA LYS A 92 -0.44 -19.59 -3.50
C LYS A 92 -0.99 -18.58 -2.48
N HIS A 93 -2.15 -18.84 -1.91
CA HIS A 93 -2.76 -18.04 -0.86
C HIS A 93 -2.33 -18.48 0.54
N ARG A 94 -1.62 -19.61 0.66
CA ARG A 94 -1.11 -20.10 1.94
C ARG A 94 0.37 -19.76 2.11
N LEU A 95 0.73 -19.29 3.31
CA LEU A 95 2.11 -19.11 3.72
C LEU A 95 2.59 -20.33 4.50
N GLU A 96 3.80 -20.79 4.16
CA GLU A 96 4.52 -21.84 4.88
C GLU A 96 5.84 -21.26 5.42
N PRO A 97 6.33 -21.71 6.58
CA PRO A 97 7.66 -21.35 7.05
C PRO A 97 8.73 -21.71 6.01
N ASP A 98 9.56 -20.74 5.65
CA ASP A 98 10.70 -20.97 4.76
C ASP A 98 11.84 -21.60 5.57
N PRO A 99 12.29 -22.84 5.25
CA PRO A 99 13.31 -23.53 6.04
C PRO A 99 14.63 -22.75 6.15
N GLU A 100 14.95 -21.89 5.19
CA GLU A 100 16.18 -21.08 5.20
C GLU A 100 16.04 -19.85 6.12
N THR A 101 14.88 -19.18 6.11
CA THR A 101 14.72 -17.87 6.75
C THR A 101 13.88 -17.89 8.01
N ALA A 102 13.07 -18.94 8.24
CA ALA A 102 12.26 -19.09 9.44
C ALA A 102 13.12 -19.20 10.73
N PRO A 103 14.25 -19.94 10.75
CA PRO A 103 15.12 -19.98 11.93
C PRO A 103 15.71 -18.61 12.27
N VAL A 104 16.14 -17.86 11.25
CA VAL A 104 16.65 -16.49 11.39
C VAL A 104 15.57 -15.56 11.95
N LEU A 105 14.34 -15.68 11.44
CA LEU A 105 13.22 -14.90 11.96
C LEU A 105 12.98 -15.20 13.44
N GLN A 106 12.96 -16.47 13.84
CA GLN A 106 12.81 -16.88 15.24
C GLN A 106 13.95 -16.33 16.12
N GLU A 107 15.19 -16.36 15.64
CA GLU A 107 16.35 -15.78 16.34
C GLU A 107 16.19 -14.28 16.54
N ILE A 108 15.70 -13.55 15.53
CA ILE A 108 15.43 -12.10 15.62
C ILE A 108 14.41 -11.81 16.73
N PHE A 109 13.32 -12.57 16.78
CA PHE A 109 12.32 -12.42 17.84
C PHE A 109 12.87 -12.80 19.21
N GLN A 110 13.64 -13.89 19.30
CA GLN A 110 14.26 -14.33 20.55
C GLN A 110 15.25 -13.29 21.09
N CYS A 111 16.07 -12.69 20.23
CA CYS A 111 16.97 -11.59 20.60
C CYS A 111 16.20 -10.38 21.12
N ARG A 112 15.02 -10.08 20.57
CA ARG A 112 14.18 -8.98 21.08
C ARG A 112 13.56 -9.32 22.43
N LEU A 113 13.12 -10.56 22.63
CA LEU A 113 12.58 -11.04 23.90
C LEU A 113 13.64 -11.05 25.01
N SER A 114 14.91 -11.33 24.67
CA SER A 114 16.03 -11.27 25.61
C SER A 114 16.49 -9.84 25.94
N GLY A 115 15.84 -8.82 25.40
CA GLY A 115 16.14 -7.41 25.67
C GLY A 115 17.20 -6.79 24.76
N MET A 116 17.66 -7.49 23.72
CA MET A 116 18.64 -6.95 22.79
C MET A 116 18.06 -5.81 21.95
N GLY A 117 18.85 -4.75 21.77
CA GLY A 117 18.51 -3.61 20.91
C GLY A 117 18.58 -3.96 19.42
N TYR A 118 17.92 -3.16 18.56
CA TYR A 118 17.88 -3.40 17.12
C TYR A 118 19.25 -3.37 16.43
N LEU A 119 20.14 -2.46 16.86
CA LEU A 119 21.46 -2.29 16.24
C LEU A 119 22.38 -3.49 16.48
N PRO A 120 22.52 -4.02 17.72
CA PRO A 120 23.22 -5.27 17.97
C PRO A 120 22.70 -6.45 17.14
N ILE A 121 21.37 -6.60 17.02
CA ILE A 121 20.75 -7.64 16.19
C ILE A 121 21.18 -7.50 14.73
N ALA A 122 21.09 -6.30 14.16
CA ALA A 122 21.51 -6.05 12.77
C ALA A 122 22.99 -6.37 12.55
N ARG A 123 23.87 -6.00 13.50
CA ARG A 123 25.31 -6.32 13.42
C ARG A 123 25.54 -7.83 13.46
N CYS A 124 24.93 -8.52 14.41
CA CYS A 124 25.02 -9.98 14.54
C CYS A 124 24.65 -10.68 13.23
N LEU A 125 23.51 -10.32 12.63
CA LEU A 125 23.06 -10.91 11.37
C LEU A 125 24.03 -10.63 10.20
N ASN A 126 24.58 -9.42 10.15
CA ASN A 126 25.56 -9.05 9.11
C ASN A 126 26.91 -9.77 9.30
N GLU A 127 27.36 -9.93 10.55
CA GLU A 127 28.60 -10.65 10.90
C GLU A 127 28.49 -12.15 10.60
N GLN A 128 27.31 -12.73 10.81
CA GLN A 128 27.00 -14.10 10.39
C GLN A 128 26.87 -14.25 8.87
N GLY A 129 26.91 -13.16 8.10
CA GLY A 129 26.75 -13.18 6.65
C GLY A 129 25.33 -13.47 6.17
N ILE A 130 24.33 -13.35 7.04
CA ILE A 130 22.93 -13.64 6.71
C ILE A 130 22.40 -12.55 5.76
N PRO A 131 21.86 -12.91 4.58
CA PRO A 131 21.30 -11.93 3.65
C PRO A 131 20.04 -11.28 4.22
N CYS A 132 19.93 -9.96 4.10
CA CYS A 132 18.70 -9.25 4.43
C CYS A 132 17.60 -9.55 3.39
N PRO A 133 16.32 -9.27 3.68
CA PRO A 133 15.20 -9.62 2.79
C PRO A 133 15.41 -9.16 1.34
N SER A 134 15.81 -7.90 1.14
CA SER A 134 16.06 -7.36 -0.21
C SER A 134 17.19 -8.08 -0.94
N ARG A 135 18.28 -8.43 -0.23
CA ARG A 135 19.39 -9.21 -0.79
C ARG A 135 18.97 -10.63 -1.12
N LEU A 136 18.16 -11.26 -0.27
CA LEU A 136 17.63 -12.60 -0.52
C LEU A 136 16.76 -12.63 -1.79
N HIS A 137 15.84 -11.68 -1.96
CA HIS A 137 15.03 -11.57 -3.18
C HIS A 137 15.90 -11.33 -4.43
N TYR A 138 17.02 -10.62 -4.30
CA TYR A 138 17.99 -10.47 -5.39
C TYR A 138 18.70 -11.80 -5.72
N LEU A 139 19.17 -12.52 -4.70
CA LEU A 139 19.82 -13.82 -4.86
C LEU A 139 18.88 -14.88 -5.47
N ARG A 140 17.59 -14.81 -5.15
CA ARG A 140 16.54 -15.66 -5.73
C ARG A 140 16.10 -15.23 -7.15
N GLY A 141 16.64 -14.12 -7.66
CA GLY A 141 16.30 -13.59 -9.00
C GLY A 141 14.96 -12.86 -9.09
N GLU A 142 14.28 -12.65 -7.96
CA GLU A 142 13.01 -11.93 -7.88
C GLU A 142 13.21 -10.40 -8.05
N LEU A 143 14.34 -9.89 -7.54
CA LEU A 143 14.81 -8.52 -7.79
C LEU A 143 15.97 -8.55 -8.78
N LYS A 144 15.83 -7.82 -9.89
CA LYS A 144 16.86 -7.76 -10.95
C LYS A 144 17.86 -6.61 -10.79
N SER A 145 17.59 -5.67 -9.87
CA SER A 145 18.43 -4.47 -9.73
C SER A 145 19.68 -4.77 -8.90
N ALA A 146 20.86 -4.58 -9.51
CA ALA A 146 22.17 -4.83 -8.89
C ALA A 146 22.40 -4.04 -7.59
N ARG A 147 21.67 -2.94 -7.36
CA ARG A 147 21.75 -2.16 -6.10
C ARG A 147 21.41 -3.00 -4.87
N PHE A 148 20.63 -4.08 -5.02
CA PHE A 148 20.23 -4.95 -3.93
C PHE A 148 21.25 -6.05 -3.60
N ALA A 149 22.23 -6.29 -4.49
CA ALA A 149 23.25 -7.34 -4.32
C ALA A 149 24.08 -7.19 -3.05
N ASN A 150 24.40 -5.95 -2.69
CA ASN A 150 25.25 -5.60 -1.55
C ASN A 150 24.46 -5.01 -0.37
N THR A 151 23.14 -5.22 -0.32
CA THR A 151 22.33 -4.72 0.79
C THR A 151 22.54 -5.53 2.06
N ILE A 152 22.52 -4.85 3.20
CA ILE A 152 22.79 -5.40 4.53
C ILE A 152 21.58 -5.20 5.46
N TRP A 153 21.57 -5.91 6.59
CA TRP A 153 20.63 -5.67 7.67
C TRP A 153 20.83 -4.27 8.26
N HIS A 154 19.75 -3.51 8.36
CA HIS A 154 19.71 -2.21 9.01
C HIS A 154 18.47 -2.10 9.88
N VAL A 155 18.53 -1.23 10.89
CA VAL A 155 17.49 -1.06 11.92
C VAL A 155 16.08 -0.85 11.34
N PRO A 156 15.87 -0.05 10.28
CA PRO A 156 14.57 0.07 9.62
C PRO A 156 13.95 -1.26 9.15
N ILE A 157 14.73 -2.17 8.55
CA ILE A 157 14.24 -3.50 8.12
C ILE A 157 13.78 -4.31 9.34
N LEU A 158 14.57 -4.32 10.41
CA LEU A 158 14.20 -5.05 11.63
C LEU A 158 12.94 -4.48 12.28
N LYS A 159 12.79 -3.15 12.31
CA LYS A 159 11.55 -2.50 12.79
C LYS A 159 10.35 -2.88 11.94
N LEU A 160 10.51 -2.99 10.63
CA LEU A 160 9.44 -3.41 9.72
C LEU A 160 9.01 -4.85 10.01
N ILE A 161 9.97 -5.77 10.15
CA ILE A 161 9.71 -7.18 10.46
C ILE A 161 9.03 -7.32 11.83
N LEU A 162 9.60 -6.71 12.87
CA LEU A 162 9.11 -6.86 14.24
C LEU A 162 7.76 -6.17 14.51
N ARG A 163 7.33 -5.25 13.65
CA ARG A 163 6.00 -4.62 13.69
C ARG A 163 4.97 -5.29 12.79
N ASN A 164 5.39 -6.25 11.98
CA ASN A 164 4.49 -6.88 11.03
C ASN A 164 3.57 -7.87 11.76
N GLU A 165 2.27 -7.57 11.73
CA GLU A 165 1.23 -8.36 12.40
C GLU A 165 1.05 -9.77 11.81
N VAL A 166 1.57 -10.02 10.59
CA VAL A 166 1.56 -11.36 9.99
C VAL A 166 2.27 -12.38 10.87
N TYR A 167 3.29 -11.96 11.63
CA TYR A 167 4.00 -12.85 12.55
C TYR A 167 3.25 -13.14 13.85
N LEU A 168 2.12 -12.45 14.09
CA LEU A 168 1.21 -12.70 15.19
C LEU A 168 0.06 -13.66 14.81
N GLY A 169 0.06 -14.19 13.57
CA GLY A 169 -1.01 -15.03 13.05
C GLY A 169 -2.19 -14.24 12.47
N HIS A 170 -2.04 -12.93 12.29
CA HIS A 170 -2.99 -12.12 11.54
C HIS A 170 -2.59 -12.14 10.06
N SER A 171 -3.10 -13.13 9.33
CA SER A 171 -2.98 -13.24 7.86
C SER A 171 -4.18 -12.65 7.15
#